data_AF-A0A536E939-F1
#
_entry.id   AF-A0A536E939-F1
#
_cell.length_a   1.000
_cell.length_b   1.000
_cell.length_c   1.000
_cell.angle_alpha   90.00
_cell.angle_beta   90.00
_cell.angle_gamma   90.00
#
_symmetry.space_group_name_H-M   'P 1'
#
loop_
_entity.id
_entity.type
_entity.pdbx_description
1 polymer ?
#
loop_
_entity_poly.entity_id
_entity_poly.type
_entity_poly.pdbx_seq_one_letter_code
_entity_poly.pdbx_strand_id
1 'polypeptide(L)' 'RVEIEDAVEADKIFDVLMGTDVDPRKRFIQTHAKTVRNLDV' A
#
# COMPACT_ATOMS: atom_id res chain seq x y z
N ARG A 1 -9.58 -15.08 6.59
CA ARG A 1 -8.68 -15.01 7.77
C ARG A 1 -7.54 -14.10 7.32
N VAL A 2 -7.35 -12.94 7.97
CA VAL A 2 -6.27 -12.02 7.59
C VAL A 2 -4.99 -12.57 8.22
N GLU A 3 -4.05 -12.97 7.37
CA GLU A 3 -2.73 -13.43 7.82
C GLU A 3 -1.79 -12.23 7.78
N ILE A 4 -1.25 -11.86 8.95
CA ILE A 4 -0.25 -10.80 9.07
C ILE A 4 1.11 -11.50 8.96
N GLU A 5 1.57 -11.69 7.72
CA GLU A 5 2.85 -12.38 7.45
C GLU A 5 4.06 -11.53 7.84
N ASP A 6 3.92 -10.20 7.88
CA ASP A 6 4.93 -9.28 8.41
C ASP A 6 4.27 -8.01 8.96
N ALA A 7 4.10 -7.95 10.28
CA ALA A 7 3.45 -6.81 10.95
C ALA A 7 4.22 -5.49 10.72
N VAL A 8 5.55 -5.55 10.63
CA VAL A 8 6.38 -4.35 10.48
C VAL A 8 6.24 -3.77 9.08
N GLU A 9 6.15 -4.63 8.07
CA GLU A 9 5.94 -4.18 6.70
C GLU A 9 4.52 -3.67 6.46
N ALA A 10 3.52 -4.34 7.05
CA ALA A 10 2.13 -3.89 7.01
C ALA A 10 1.98 -2.48 7.60
N ASP A 11 2.57 -2.22 8.76
CA ASP A 11 2.50 -0.92 9.43
C ASP A 11 3.08 0.21 8.55
N LYS A 12 4.22 -0.02 7.91
CA LYS A 12 4.80 0.97 6.99
C LYS A 12 3.90 1.28 5.80
N ILE A 13 3.26 0.24 5.23
CA ILE A 13 2.34 0.42 4.10
C ILE A 13 1.10 1.20 4.55
N PHE A 14 0.58 0.92 5.75
CA PHE A 14 -0.52 1.68 6.32
C PHE A 14 -0.15 3.14 6.55
N ASP A 15 1.04 3.44 7.08
CA ASP A 15 1.49 4.83 7.28
C ASP A 15 1.60 5.60 5.96
N VAL A 16 2.14 4.97 4.91
CA VAL A 16 2.29 5.61 3.59
C VAL A 16 0.93 5.87 2.93
N LEU A 17 -0.03 4.96 3.09
CA LEU A 17 -1.35 5.06 2.44
C LEU A 17 -2.34 5.90 3.24
N MET A 18 -2.31 5.79 4.56
CA MET A 18 -3.29 6.38 5.48
C MET A 18 -2.75 7.59 6.26
N GLY A 19 -1.46 7.89 6.12
CA GLY A 19 -0.84 9.07 6.70
C GLY A 19 -1.35 10.39 6.13
N THR A 20 -1.00 11.48 6.81
CA THR A 20 -1.42 12.84 6.43
C THR A 20 -0.67 13.38 5.21
N ASP A 21 0.52 12.85 4.92
CA ASP A 21 1.34 13.30 3.81
C ASP A 21 0.80 12.79 2.46
N VAL A 22 0.55 13.73 1.54
CA VAL A 22 -0.05 13.47 0.23
C VAL A 22 0.99 12.97 -0.77
N ASP A 23 2.23 13.42 -0.65
CA ASP A 23 3.28 13.17 -1.64
C ASP A 23 3.75 11.71 -1.67
N PRO A 24 4.06 11.06 -0.52
CA PRO A 24 4.38 9.63 -0.46
C PRO A 24 3.24 8.76 -1.01
N ARG A 25 2.00 9.06 -0.63
CA ARG A 25 0.80 8.36 -1.13
C ARG A 25 0.67 8.47 -2.65
N LYS A 26 0.83 9.67 -3.20
CA LYS A 26 0.71 9.89 -4.65
C LYS A 26 1.78 9.12 -5.43
N ARG A 27 3.03 9.12 -4.96
CA ARG A 27 4.11 8.32 -5.55
C ARG A 27 3.82 6.83 -5.47
N PHE A 28 3.37 6.35 -4.32
CA PHE A 28 3.04 4.93 -4.13
C PHE A 28 1.98 4.45 -5.12
N ILE A 29 0.87 5.21 -5.23
CA ILE A 29 -0.22 4.91 -6.17
C ILE A 29 0.29 4.92 -7.60
N GLN A 30 1.04 5.95 -8.02
CA GLN A 30 1.52 6.05 -9.41
C GLN A 30 2.48 4.92 -9.80
N THR A 31 3.36 4.50 -8.88
CA THR A 31 4.31 3.41 -9.11
C THR A 31 3.61 2.06 -9.27
N HIS A 32 2.57 1.79 -8.48
CA HIS A 32 1.92 0.48 -8.44
C HIS A 32 0.65 0.37 -9.28
N ALA A 33 0.01 1.49 -9.65
CA ALA A 33 -1.28 1.51 -10.35
C ALA A 33 -1.29 0.81 -11.72
N LYS A 34 -0.14 0.69 -12.38
CA LYS A 34 -0.02 0.00 -13.68
C LYS A 34 0.37 -1.48 -13.58
N THR A 35 0.87 -1.88 -12.41
CA THR A 35 1.41 -3.23 -12.15
C THR A 35 0.35 -4.16 -11.60
N VAL A 36 -0.74 -3.63 -11.01
CA VAL A 36 -1.86 -4.44 -10.56
C VAL A 36 -2.82 -4.70 -11.73
N ARG A 37 -2.81 -5.94 -12.23
CA ARG A 37 -3.72 -6.40 -13.29
C ARG A 37 -4.94 -7.17 -12.78
N ASN A 38 -4.85 -7.76 -11.58
CA ASN A 38 -5.88 -8.63 -11.00
C ASN A 38 -6.03 -8.33 -9.50
N LEU A 39 -6.83 -7.31 -9.14
CA LEU A 39 -7.19 -7.05 -7.74
C LEU A 39 -8.46 -7.81 -7.31
N ASP A 40 -9.22 -8.34 -8.28
CA ASP A 40 -10.59 -8.83 -8.07
C ASP A 40 -10.77 -10.34 -8.37
N VAL A 41 -9.70 -11.16 -8.29
CA VAL A 41 -9.77 -12.61 -8.53
C VAL A 41 -9.47 -13.40 -7.28
#